data_AF-D0CC99-F1
#
_entry.id   AF-D0CC99-F1
#
_cell.length_a   1.000
_cell.length_b   1.000
_cell.length_c   1.000
_cell.angle_alpha   90.00
_cell.angle_beta   90.00
_cell.angle_gamma   90.00
#
_symmetry.space_group_name_H-M   'P 1'
#
loop_
_entity.id
_entity.type
_entity.pdbx_description
1 polymer ?
#
loop_
_entity_poly.entity_id
_entity_poly.type
_entity_poly.pdbx_seq_one_letter_code
_entity_poly.pdbx_strand_id
1 'polypeptide(L)' 'MNSKALCLQANPNLYCKPIGAGMFQFYQIFEGQYFFANSANTEKAAWDLALKKLEEDKEPSHG' A
#
# COMPACT_ATOMS: atom_id res chain seq x y z
N MET A 1 11.11 11.17 1.71
CA MET A 1 11.04 9.89 2.45
C MET A 1 10.53 8.82 1.49
N ASN A 2 11.07 7.59 1.56
CA ASN A 2 10.73 6.52 0.62
C ASN A 2 9.68 5.61 1.27
N SER A 3 8.39 5.86 1.01
CA SER A 3 7.25 5.16 1.65
C SER A 3 7.32 3.64 1.47
N LYS A 4 7.90 3.16 0.36
CA LYS A 4 8.20 1.75 0.12
C LYS A 4 9.12 1.14 1.18
N ALA A 5 10.22 1.83 1.51
CA ALA A 5 11.19 1.32 2.48
C ALA A 5 10.59 1.26 3.89
N LEU A 6 9.70 2.20 4.24
CA LEU A 6 8.99 2.20 5.52
C LEU A 6 7.95 1.08 5.59
N CYS A 7 7.19 0.87 4.52
CA CYS A 7 6.26 -0.25 4.40
C CYS A 7 6.99 -1.59 4.55
N LEU A 8 8.10 -1.79 3.83
CA LEU A 8 8.87 -3.02 3.88
C LEU A 8 9.57 -3.26 5.23
N GLN A 9 9.89 -2.19 5.97
CA GLN A 9 10.36 -2.30 7.35
C GLN A 9 9.25 -2.74 8.30
N ALA A 10 8.01 -2.28 8.08
CA ALA A 10 6.86 -2.68 8.88
C ALA A 10 6.38 -4.11 8.55
N ASN A 11 6.31 -4.45 7.26
CA ASN A 11 6.06 -5.79 6.78
C ASN A 11 6.89 -6.11 5.53
N PRO A 12 7.92 -6.98 5.64
CA PRO A 12 8.80 -7.32 4.53
C PRO A 12 8.14 -8.20 3.46
N ASN A 13 6.96 -8.75 3.74
CA ASN A 13 6.20 -9.59 2.78
C ASN A 13 5.36 -8.75 1.81
N LEU A 14 5.35 -7.43 1.96
CA LEU A 14 4.61 -6.54 1.08
C LEU A 14 5.19 -6.56 -0.33
N TYR A 15 4.32 -6.72 -1.32
CA TYR A 15 4.69 -6.56 -2.72
C TYR A 15 3.67 -5.71 -3.47
N CYS A 16 4.15 -5.01 -4.49
CA CYS A 16 3.35 -4.17 -5.36
C CYS A 16 3.06 -4.91 -6.67
N LYS A 17 1.80 -4.95 -7.09
CA LYS A 17 1.39 -5.48 -8.40
C LYS A 17 0.69 -4.37 -9.21
N PRO A 18 1.13 -4.11 -10.44
CA PRO A 18 0.37 -3.28 -11.37
C PRO A 18 -0.89 -4.03 -11.84
N ILE A 19 -2.03 -3.35 -11.85
CA ILE A 19 -3.33 -3.86 -12.28
C ILE A 19 -3.90 -2.92 -13.34
N GLY A 20 -4.57 -3.48 -14.33
CA GLY A 20 -5.12 -2.72 -15.45
C GLY A 20 -4.13 -2.59 -16.61
N ALA A 21 -4.58 -1.95 -17.69
CA ALA A 21 -3.82 -1.82 -18.93
C ALA A 21 -4.06 -0.44 -19.57
N GLY A 22 -2.99 0.14 -20.12
CA GLY A 22 -3.06 1.43 -20.81
C GLY A 22 -3.40 2.59 -19.87
N MET A 23 -4.48 3.32 -20.16
CA MET A 23 -4.88 4.54 -19.44
C MET A 23 -5.44 4.27 -18.02
N PHE A 24 -5.71 3.01 -17.69
CA PHE A 24 -6.30 2.59 -16.42
C PHE A 24 -5.34 1.70 -15.63
N GLN A 25 -4.06 2.05 -15.61
CA GLN A 25 -3.07 1.33 -14.81
C GLN A 25 -3.09 1.83 -13.36
N PHE A 26 -3.33 0.91 -12.45
CA PHE A 26 -3.32 1.11 -11.00
C PHE A 26 -2.25 0.23 -10.36
N TYR A 27 -1.89 0.54 -9.13
CA TYR A 27 -0.94 -0.25 -8.34
C TYR A 27 -1.60 -0.73 -7.06
N GLN A 28 -1.50 -2.02 -6.78
CA GLN A 28 -2.03 -2.62 -5.56
C GLN A 28 -0.90 -3.20 -4.73
N ILE A 29 -0.89 -2.85 -3.44
CA ILE A 29 0.03 -3.42 -2.45
C ILE A 29 -0.69 -4.58 -1.74
N PHE A 30 -0.08 -5.75 -1.73
CA PHE A 30 -0.63 -6.94 -1.10
C PHE A 30 0.10 -7.24 0.21
N GLU A 31 -0.69 -7.49 1.27
CA GLU A 31 -0.26 -8.14 2.51
C GLU A 31 -1.23 -9.30 2.79
N GLY A 32 -0.90 -10.23 3.69
CA GLY A 32 -1.75 -11.39 4.04
C GLY A 32 -3.24 -11.08 4.28
N GLN A 33 -3.59 -9.83 4.62
CA GLN A 33 -4.92 -9.22 4.40
C GLN A 33 -4.82 -8.11 3.35
N TYR A 34 -5.64 -8.20 2.31
CA TYR A 34 -5.57 -7.37 1.11
C TYR A 34 -5.75 -5.86 1.40
N PHE A 35 -4.67 -5.07 1.32
CA PHE A 35 -4.76 -3.61 1.26
C PHE A 35 -5.16 -3.16 -0.16
N PHE A 36 -6.45 -3.27 -0.49
CA PHE A 36 -6.95 -2.77 -1.77
C PHE A 36 -6.78 -1.24 -1.85
N ALA A 37 -5.99 -0.80 -2.84
CA ALA A 37 -5.81 0.60 -3.20
C ALA A 37 -6.38 0.80 -4.61
N ASN A 38 -7.70 0.88 -4.73
CA ASN A 38 -8.37 1.11 -6.02
C ASN A 38 -8.12 2.53 -6.60
N SER A 39 -7.36 3.38 -5.90
CA SER A 39 -7.17 4.79 -6.25
C SER A 39 -5.71 5.20 -6.45
N ALA A 40 -4.76 4.25 -6.49
CA ALA A 40 -3.35 4.58 -6.65
C ALA A 40 -2.95 4.62 -8.14
N ASN A 41 -2.95 5.82 -8.71
CA ASN A 41 -2.55 6.07 -10.10
C ASN A 41 -1.03 5.87 -10.34
N THR A 42 -0.22 5.76 -9.29
CA THR A 42 1.24 5.54 -9.38
C THR A 42 1.75 4.62 -8.27
N GLU A 43 2.89 3.96 -8.51
CA GLU A 43 3.53 3.08 -7.51
C GLU A 43 3.80 3.81 -6.18
N LYS A 44 4.29 5.06 -6.25
CA LYS A 44 4.54 5.86 -5.03
C LYS A 44 3.24 6.09 -4.24
N ALA A 45 2.16 6.45 -4.91
CA ALA A 45 0.87 6.67 -4.25
C ALA A 45 0.32 5.39 -3.60
N ALA A 46 0.58 4.22 -4.19
CA ALA A 46 0.22 2.94 -3.61
C ALA A 46 1.00 2.67 -2.31
N TRP A 47 2.31 2.93 -2.30
CA TRP A 47 3.13 2.82 -1.10
C TRP A 47 2.78 3.84 -0.02
N ASP A 48 2.46 5.09 -0.37
CA ASP A 48 1.98 6.07 0.60
C ASP A 48 0.66 5.65 1.25
N LEU A 49 -0.28 5.11 0.47
CA LEU A 49 -1.57 4.65 0.99
C LEU A 49 -1.43 3.40 1.85
N ALA A 50 -0.54 2.47 1.46
CA ALA A 50 -0.20 1.31 2.28
C ALA A 50 0.45 1.73 3.61
N LEU A 51 1.40 2.67 3.57
CA LEU A 51 2.04 3.19 4.78
C LEU A 51 1.02 3.78 5.74
N LYS A 52 0.11 4.64 5.24
CA LYS A 52 -0.95 5.24 6.05
C LYS A 52 -1.83 4.17 6.71
N LYS A 53 -2.25 3.14 5.95
CA LYS A 53 -3.06 2.05 6.51
C LYS A 53 -2.31 1.21 7.55
N LEU A 54 -1.02 0.97 7.35
CA LEU A 54 -0.17 0.27 8.33
C LEU A 54 0.03 1.08 9.61
N GLU A 55 0.09 2.41 9.51
CA GLU A 55 0.13 3.31 10.65
C GLU A 55 -1.23 3.32 11.38
N GLU A 56 -2.35 3.37 10.65
CA GLU A 56 -3.71 3.30 11.23
C GLU A 56 -4.00 1.95 11.90
N ASP A 57 -3.55 0.82 11.34
CA ASP A 57 -3.73 -0.52 11.94
C ASP A 57 -2.88 -0.72 13.21
N LYS A 58 -1.72 -0.05 13.28
CA LYS A 58 -0.87 -0.03 14.48
C LYS A 58 -1.47 0.78 15.62
N GLU A 59 -2.38 1.71 15.35
CA GLU A 59 -3.16 2.35 16.40
C GLU A 59 -4.37 1.46 16.74
N PRO A 60 -4.38 0.75 17.88
CA PRO A 60 -5.61 0.12 18.32
C PRO A 60 -6.65 1.23 18.48
N SER A 61 -7.75 1.12 17.75
CA SER A 61 -8.94 1.91 17.99
C SER A 61 -9.33 1.72 19.46
N HIS A 62 -8.95 2.68 20.32
CA HIS A 62 -9.60 2.89 21.59
C HIS A 62 -10.96 3.49 21.27
N GLY A 63 -12.00 2.69 21.46
CA GLY A 63 -13.40 3.08 21.35
C GLY A 63 -14.29 1.97 21.86
#